data_AF-A0A383A334-F1
#
_entry.id   AF-A0A383A334-F1
#
_cell.length_a   1.000
_cell.length_b   1.000
_cell.length_c   1.000
_cell.angle_alpha   90.00
_cell.angle_beta   90.00
_cell.angle_gamma   90.00
#
_symmetry.space_group_name_H-M   'P 1'
#
loop_
_entity.id
_entity.type
_entity.pdbx_description
1 polymer ?
#
loop_
_entity_poly.entity_id
_entity_poly.type
_entity_poly.pdbx_seq_one_letter_code
_entity_poly.pdbx_strand_id
1 'polypeptide(L)'
;LFCLEKAYPVCDYVAVNISSPNTKDLRKLESEEYFSSLITNLKKQQEAYSKELGYKPIVLKLSPDLQDRDLEIICKEILDKDIDGIICSNTTIAHNYNYQGGLSGEQLFEISNRSLTSFRSFLGSSFPIIASGGVMSRHHFEKKLELGADLVQVYTGMIYKGPALVKDILNS
;
A
#
# COMPACT_ATOMS: atom_id res chain seq x y z
N LEU A 1 -17.62 -4.71 0.50
CA LEU A 1 -18.03 -4.74 1.93
C LEU A 1 -18.11 -6.16 2.49
N PHE A 2 -18.64 -7.16 1.78
CA PHE A 2 -18.70 -8.56 2.24
C PHE A 2 -17.38 -9.10 2.85
N CYS A 3 -16.24 -8.90 2.19
CA CYS A 3 -14.95 -9.36 2.73
C CYS A 3 -14.55 -8.65 4.03
N LEU A 4 -14.93 -7.37 4.19
CA LEU A 4 -14.67 -6.64 5.43
C LEU A 4 -15.43 -7.29 6.57
N GLU A 5 -16.74 -7.55 6.41
CA GLU A 5 -17.57 -8.25 7.40
C GLU A 5 -16.96 -9.58 7.84
N LYS A 6 -16.49 -10.40 6.89
CA LYS A 6 -15.94 -11.73 7.20
C LYS A 6 -14.54 -11.69 7.80
N ALA A 7 -13.71 -10.72 7.42
CA ALA A 7 -12.34 -10.61 7.90
C ALA A 7 -12.23 -9.88 9.25
N TYR A 8 -13.10 -8.91 9.52
CA TYR A 8 -13.02 -8.04 10.70
C TYR A 8 -12.84 -8.78 12.04
N PRO A 9 -13.56 -9.88 12.32
CA PRO A 9 -13.45 -10.58 13.61
C PRO A 9 -12.10 -11.27 13.83
N VAL A 10 -11.30 -11.49 12.78
CA VAL A 10 -10.10 -12.34 12.81
C VAL A 10 -8.82 -11.64 12.36
N CYS A 11 -8.88 -10.35 12.03
CA CYS A 11 -7.72 -9.58 11.58
C CYS A 11 -7.23 -8.59 12.65
N ASP A 12 -5.96 -8.22 12.55
CA ASP A 12 -5.41 -7.05 13.26
C ASP A 12 -5.64 -5.76 12.49
N TYR A 13 -5.59 -5.82 11.16
CA TYR A 13 -5.91 -4.72 10.25
C TYR A 13 -6.41 -5.26 8.90
N VAL A 14 -7.05 -4.41 8.10
CA VAL A 14 -7.57 -4.76 6.78
C VAL A 14 -6.83 -3.98 5.70
N ALA A 15 -6.14 -4.68 4.80
CA ALA A 15 -5.56 -4.08 3.60
C ALA A 15 -6.58 -4.11 2.45
N VAL A 16 -7.07 -2.95 2.03
CA VAL A 16 -7.96 -2.82 0.86
C VAL A 16 -7.13 -2.60 -0.39
N ASN A 17 -7.20 -3.56 -1.32
CA ASN A 17 -6.44 -3.53 -2.56
C ASN A 17 -7.28 -2.91 -3.70
N ILE A 18 -6.87 -1.74 -4.17
CA ILE A 18 -7.47 -1.04 -5.32
C ILE A 18 -6.48 -0.85 -6.49
N SER A 19 -5.31 -1.49 -6.42
CA SER A 19 -4.14 -1.14 -7.25
C SER A 19 -3.64 -2.27 -8.17
N SER A 20 -4.27 -3.45 -8.13
CA SER A 20 -3.88 -4.60 -8.96
C SER A 20 -3.95 -4.25 -10.47
N PRO A 21 -2.85 -4.43 -11.22
CA PRO A 21 -2.88 -4.26 -12.68
C PRO A 21 -3.54 -5.42 -13.42
N ASN A 22 -3.75 -6.55 -12.74
CA ASN A 22 -4.24 -7.80 -13.36
C ASN A 22 -5.76 -7.93 -13.33
N THR A 23 -6.44 -7.03 -12.62
CA THR A 23 -7.91 -7.01 -12.54
C THR A 23 -8.40 -5.87 -13.41
N LYS A 24 -9.07 -6.20 -14.52
CA LYS A 24 -9.65 -5.21 -15.43
C LYS A 24 -10.48 -4.20 -14.65
N ASP A 25 -10.27 -2.93 -14.93
CA ASP A 25 -10.99 -1.78 -14.37
C ASP A 25 -10.82 -1.54 -12.86
N LEU A 26 -10.01 -2.33 -12.12
CA LEU A 26 -9.86 -2.11 -10.67
C LEU A 26 -9.23 -0.76 -10.34
N ARG A 27 -8.22 -0.34 -11.11
CA ARG A 27 -7.58 0.98 -10.94
C ARG A 27 -8.53 2.16 -11.22
N LYS A 28 -9.71 1.94 -11.82
CA LYS A 28 -10.74 3.00 -11.91
C LYS A 28 -11.26 3.39 -10.53
N LEU A 29 -11.15 2.51 -9.53
CA LEU A 29 -11.47 2.84 -8.15
C LEU A 29 -10.52 3.86 -7.53
N GLU A 30 -9.38 4.15 -8.17
CA GLU A 30 -8.45 5.22 -7.78
C GLU A 30 -8.90 6.59 -8.34
N SER A 31 -9.91 6.66 -9.22
CA SER A 31 -10.46 7.97 -9.64
C SER A 31 -11.31 8.58 -8.51
N GLU A 32 -11.28 9.91 -8.41
CA GLU A 32 -11.92 10.69 -7.34
C GLU A 32 -13.33 10.24 -6.95
N GLU A 33 -14.25 10.09 -7.92
CA GLU A 33 -15.65 9.72 -7.66
C GLU A 33 -15.79 8.36 -6.98
N TYR A 34 -15.15 7.32 -7.54
CA TYR A 34 -15.21 5.97 -7.00
C TYR A 34 -14.43 5.85 -5.69
N PHE A 35 -13.31 6.55 -5.58
CA PHE A 35 -12.44 6.51 -4.42
C PHE A 35 -13.16 7.03 -3.17
N SER A 36 -13.77 8.22 -3.26
CA SER A 36 -14.47 8.84 -2.12
C SER A 36 -15.66 8.01 -1.64
N SER A 37 -16.43 7.44 -2.57
CA SER A 37 -17.55 6.55 -2.24
C SER A 37 -17.08 5.25 -1.56
N LEU A 38 -15.98 4.66 -2.05
CA LEU A 38 -15.41 3.45 -1.48
C LEU A 38 -14.94 3.66 -0.04
N ILE A 39 -14.10 4.67 0.20
CA ILE A 39 -13.53 4.94 1.53
C ILE A 39 -14.61 5.34 2.54
N THR A 40 -15.61 6.12 2.10
CA THR A 40 -16.76 6.50 2.96
C THR A 40 -17.52 5.26 3.42
N ASN A 41 -17.79 4.31 2.50
CA ASN A 41 -18.49 3.07 2.85
C ASN A 41 -17.63 2.15 3.75
N LEU A 42 -16.32 2.08 3.52
CA LEU A 42 -15.40 1.30 4.34
C LEU A 42 -15.36 1.82 5.79
N LYS A 43 -15.17 3.13 5.97
CA LYS A 43 -15.12 3.77 7.29
C LYS A 43 -16.44 3.64 8.04
N LYS A 44 -17.58 3.80 7.36
CA LYS A 44 -18.90 3.56 7.96
C LYS A 44 -19.05 2.13 8.51
N GLN A 45 -18.59 1.13 7.77
CA GLN A 45 -18.64 -0.26 8.24
C GLN A 45 -17.61 -0.54 9.34
N GLN A 46 -16.40 0.01 9.24
CA GLN A 46 -15.39 -0.07 10.30
C GLN A 46 -15.92 0.50 11.62
N GLU A 47 -16.57 1.67 11.58
CA GLU A 47 -17.17 2.29 12.76
C GLU A 47 -18.25 1.37 13.38
N ALA A 48 -19.14 0.81 12.54
CA ALA A 48 -20.17 -0.11 13.00
C ALA A 48 -19.56 -1.35 13.68
N TYR A 49 -18.59 -2.02 13.04
CA TYR A 49 -17.97 -3.23 13.59
C TYR A 49 -17.09 -2.93 14.81
N SER A 50 -16.46 -1.76 14.87
CA SER A 50 -15.59 -1.39 15.98
C SER A 50 -16.30 -1.34 17.33
N LYS A 51 -17.62 -1.06 17.33
CA LYS A 51 -18.46 -1.01 18.54
C LYS A 51 -18.62 -2.38 19.21
N GLU A 52 -18.55 -3.46 18.42
CA GLU A 52 -18.76 -4.83 18.90
C GLU A 52 -17.46 -5.64 18.97
N LEU A 53 -16.56 -5.44 18.00
CA LEU A 53 -15.38 -6.28 17.78
C LEU A 53 -14.05 -5.56 18.05
N GLY A 54 -14.11 -4.31 18.50
CA GLY A 54 -12.94 -3.44 18.70
C GLY A 54 -12.41 -2.85 17.40
N TYR A 55 -11.63 -1.78 17.50
CA TYR A 55 -11.12 -1.06 16.33
C TYR A 55 -10.05 -1.85 15.57
N LYS A 56 -10.28 -2.06 14.27
CA LYS A 56 -9.30 -2.66 13.34
C LYS A 56 -8.93 -1.65 12.24
N PRO A 57 -7.67 -1.23 12.11
CA PRO A 57 -7.23 -0.27 11.09
C PRO A 57 -7.54 -0.72 9.66
N ILE A 58 -7.91 0.23 8.80
CA ILE A 58 -8.06 0.04 7.35
C ILE A 58 -6.91 0.76 6.64
N VAL A 59 -6.15 -0.01 5.88
CA VAL A 59 -4.98 0.45 5.14
C VAL A 59 -5.23 0.28 3.65
N LEU A 60 -4.97 1.31 2.83
CA LEU A 60 -5.18 1.25 1.38
C LEU A 60 -3.88 0.86 0.67
N LYS A 61 -3.92 -0.17 -0.18
CA LYS A 61 -2.76 -0.54 -1.02
C LYS A 61 -2.87 0.12 -2.38
N LEU A 62 -1.93 1.03 -2.67
CA LEU A 62 -1.98 1.94 -3.82
C LEU A 62 -0.96 1.56 -4.91
N SER A 63 -1.26 1.98 -6.14
CA SER A 63 -0.41 1.78 -7.31
C SER A 63 0.81 2.70 -7.26
N PRO A 64 2.02 2.24 -7.68
CA PRO A 64 3.16 3.13 -7.88
C PRO A 64 3.05 3.97 -9.16
N ASP A 65 2.07 3.68 -10.02
CA ASP A 65 1.94 4.25 -11.36
C ASP A 65 1.06 5.53 -11.39
N LEU A 66 0.67 6.04 -10.23
CA LEU A 66 -0.15 7.26 -10.11
C LEU A 66 0.70 8.51 -10.41
N GLN A 67 0.09 9.49 -11.07
CA GLN A 67 0.70 10.79 -11.30
C GLN A 67 0.58 11.66 -10.05
N ASP A 68 1.51 12.62 -9.86
CA ASP A 68 1.53 13.46 -8.64
C ASP A 68 0.21 14.21 -8.40
N ARG A 69 -0.48 14.64 -9.46
CA ARG A 69 -1.80 15.27 -9.35
C ARG A 69 -2.85 14.32 -8.76
N ASP A 70 -2.89 13.08 -9.22
CA ASP A 70 -3.84 12.09 -8.72
C ASP A 70 -3.49 11.67 -7.30
N LEU A 71 -2.19 11.56 -7.00
CA LEU A 71 -1.68 11.29 -5.66
C LEU A 71 -2.13 12.36 -4.65
N GLU A 72 -2.00 13.65 -5.00
CA GLU A 72 -2.41 14.75 -4.12
C GLU A 72 -3.90 14.66 -3.77
N ILE A 73 -4.77 14.43 -4.76
CA ILE A 73 -6.22 14.29 -4.57
C ILE A 73 -6.54 13.09 -3.67
N ILE A 74 -5.94 11.93 -3.96
CA ILE A 74 -6.12 10.70 -3.18
C ILE A 74 -5.64 10.90 -1.74
N CYS A 75 -4.49 11.54 -1.53
CA CYS A 75 -3.95 11.79 -0.19
C CYS A 75 -4.86 12.71 0.62
N LYS A 76 -5.43 13.74 -0.02
CA LYS A 76 -6.41 14.61 0.63
C LYS A 76 -7.64 13.83 1.10
N GLU A 77 -8.23 13.00 0.24
CA GLU A 77 -9.38 12.16 0.62
C GLU A 77 -9.04 11.14 1.72
N ILE A 78 -7.82 10.57 1.70
CA ILE A 78 -7.32 9.68 2.75
C ILE A 78 -7.32 10.38 4.11
N LEU A 79 -6.82 11.61 4.16
CA LEU A 79 -6.78 12.43 5.38
C LEU A 79 -8.19 12.86 5.80
N ASP A 80 -9.00 13.38 4.86
CA ASP A 80 -10.34 13.90 5.13
C ASP A 80 -11.31 12.82 5.65
N LYS A 81 -11.04 11.54 5.38
CA LYS A 81 -11.88 10.39 5.78
C LYS A 81 -11.25 9.55 6.89
N ASP A 82 -10.16 10.02 7.49
CA ASP A 82 -9.46 9.34 8.58
C ASP A 82 -9.08 7.88 8.24
N ILE A 83 -8.55 7.64 7.03
CA ILE A 83 -7.98 6.33 6.68
C ILE A 83 -6.72 6.09 7.52
N ASP A 84 -6.55 4.86 8.02
CA ASP A 84 -5.55 4.56 9.06
C ASP A 84 -4.12 4.43 8.56
N GLY A 85 -3.93 4.25 7.25
CA GLY A 85 -2.62 4.13 6.65
C GLY A 85 -2.67 3.75 5.17
N ILE A 86 -1.50 3.69 4.55
CA ILE A 86 -1.34 3.16 3.19
C ILE A 86 -0.25 2.08 3.08
N ILE A 87 -0.36 1.24 2.05
CA ILE A 87 0.74 0.40 1.57
C ILE A 87 1.24 0.97 0.25
N CYS A 88 2.50 1.41 0.23
CA CYS A 88 3.19 1.98 -0.92
C CYS A 88 4.34 1.05 -1.36
N SER A 89 4.18 0.14 -2.32
CA SER A 89 3.11 0.08 -3.31
C SER A 89 2.79 -1.36 -3.75
N ASN A 90 1.83 -1.46 -4.67
CA ASN A 90 1.64 -2.65 -5.50
C ASN A 90 2.68 -2.72 -6.64
N THR A 91 2.51 -3.68 -7.55
CA THR A 91 3.33 -3.85 -8.76
C THR A 91 3.11 -2.75 -9.79
N THR A 92 4.10 -2.54 -10.66
CA THR A 92 4.08 -1.49 -11.70
C THR A 92 3.81 -2.08 -13.08
N ILE A 93 3.14 -1.34 -13.95
CA ILE A 93 3.04 -1.66 -15.39
C ILE A 93 4.10 -0.93 -16.23
N ALA A 94 4.94 -0.09 -15.61
CA ALA A 94 5.97 0.69 -16.29
C ALA A 94 7.18 -0.20 -16.64
N HIS A 95 6.99 -1.11 -17.58
CA HIS A 95 8.03 -2.00 -18.09
C HIS A 95 7.84 -2.32 -19.59
N ASN A 96 8.93 -2.68 -20.26
CA ASN A 96 8.96 -2.93 -21.71
C ASN A 96 9.01 -4.44 -22.04
N TYR A 97 8.45 -5.28 -21.18
CA TYR A 97 8.45 -6.73 -21.37
C TYR A 97 7.25 -7.17 -22.23
N ASN A 98 7.47 -8.21 -23.04
CA ASN A 98 6.45 -8.79 -23.92
C ASN A 98 5.44 -9.71 -23.18
N TYR A 99 5.04 -9.34 -21.96
CA TYR A 99 4.00 -10.02 -21.20
C TYR A 99 3.09 -9.00 -20.52
N GLN A 100 1.84 -9.38 -20.29
CA GLN A 100 0.88 -8.57 -19.55
C GLN A 100 1.03 -8.83 -18.05
N GLY A 101 0.91 -7.77 -17.26
CA GLY A 101 0.80 -7.84 -15.81
C GLY A 101 1.66 -6.81 -15.10
N GLY A 102 1.84 -6.99 -13.80
CA GLY A 102 2.66 -6.11 -12.97
C GLY A 102 4.06 -6.65 -12.73
N LEU A 103 5.07 -5.79 -12.86
CA LEU A 103 6.46 -6.04 -12.49
C LEU A 103 6.67 -5.80 -10.99
N SER A 104 7.46 -6.69 -10.37
CA SER A 104 7.85 -6.64 -8.95
C SER A 104 9.38 -6.79 -8.82
N GLY A 105 9.88 -6.94 -7.59
CA GLY A 105 11.31 -7.18 -7.36
C GLY A 105 12.16 -5.94 -7.53
N GLU A 106 13.46 -6.14 -7.70
CA GLU A 106 14.48 -5.10 -7.67
C GLU A 106 14.19 -3.93 -8.62
N GLN A 107 13.65 -4.21 -9.80
CA GLN A 107 13.29 -3.18 -10.78
C GLN A 107 12.16 -2.24 -10.31
N LEU A 108 11.34 -2.67 -9.34
CA LEU A 108 10.31 -1.84 -8.70
C LEU A 108 10.90 -0.92 -7.60
N PHE A 109 12.15 -1.13 -7.17
CA PHE A 109 12.73 -0.42 -6.02
C PHE A 109 12.69 1.10 -6.20
N GLU A 110 13.25 1.61 -7.29
CA GLU A 110 13.29 3.06 -7.56
C GLU A 110 11.90 3.64 -7.80
N ILE A 111 11.05 2.95 -8.57
CA ILE A 111 9.70 3.41 -8.87
C ILE A 111 8.88 3.55 -7.57
N SER A 112 8.91 2.51 -6.72
CA SER A 112 8.20 2.54 -5.43
C SER A 112 8.83 3.52 -4.42
N ASN A 113 10.14 3.81 -4.49
CA ASN A 113 10.79 4.84 -3.66
C ASN A 113 10.34 6.26 -4.03
N ARG A 114 10.18 6.54 -5.33
CA ARG A 114 9.64 7.82 -5.78
C ARG A 114 8.21 8.00 -5.28
N SER A 115 7.35 7.00 -5.48
CA SER A 115 5.97 7.05 -4.98
C SER A 115 5.93 7.23 -3.46
N LEU A 116 6.77 6.50 -2.71
CA LEU A 116 6.86 6.63 -1.24
C LEU A 116 7.20 8.06 -0.82
N THR A 117 8.18 8.69 -1.49
CA THR A 117 8.55 10.09 -1.23
C THR A 117 7.37 11.04 -1.49
N SER A 118 6.67 10.88 -2.62
CA SER A 118 5.49 11.70 -2.94
C SER A 118 4.38 11.52 -1.90
N PHE A 119 4.04 10.27 -1.53
CA PHE A 119 3.04 10.00 -0.50
C PHE A 119 3.41 10.62 0.85
N ARG A 120 4.67 10.46 1.29
CA ARG A 120 5.14 11.05 2.54
C ARG A 120 5.04 12.57 2.52
N SER A 121 5.33 13.21 1.38
CA SER A 121 5.20 14.66 1.22
C SER A 121 3.74 15.13 1.37
N PHE A 122 2.78 14.41 0.77
CA PHE A 122 1.36 14.80 0.81
C PHE A 122 0.64 14.42 2.11
N LEU A 123 1.01 13.30 2.72
CA LEU A 123 0.35 12.78 3.93
C LEU A 123 0.96 13.33 5.23
N GLY A 124 2.09 14.03 5.14
CA GLY A 124 2.81 14.57 6.31
C GLY A 124 3.64 13.50 7.04
N SER A 125 4.42 13.90 8.04
CA SER A 125 5.44 13.04 8.67
C SER A 125 4.90 11.96 9.62
N SER A 126 3.67 12.12 10.14
CA SER A 126 3.10 11.22 11.14
C SER A 126 2.11 10.20 10.59
N PHE A 127 1.72 10.31 9.32
CA PHE A 127 0.74 9.40 8.73
C PHE A 127 1.35 8.00 8.50
N PRO A 128 0.70 6.89 8.92
CA PRO A 128 1.30 5.57 8.77
C PRO A 128 1.46 5.11 7.31
N ILE A 129 2.70 4.77 6.92
CA ILE A 129 3.03 4.22 5.59
C ILE A 129 3.79 2.90 5.71
N ILE A 130 3.24 1.86 5.09
CA ILE A 130 3.89 0.55 4.93
C ILE A 130 4.52 0.48 3.54
N ALA A 131 5.84 0.46 3.44
CA ALA A 131 6.53 0.35 2.16
C ALA A 131 6.51 -1.09 1.61
N SER A 132 6.39 -1.24 0.29
CA SER A 132 6.42 -2.50 -0.45
C SER A 132 7.00 -2.24 -1.84
N GLY A 133 7.92 -3.09 -2.29
CA GLY A 133 8.49 -3.03 -3.64
C GLY A 133 10.01 -2.96 -3.64
N GLY A 134 10.65 -3.93 -4.30
CA GLY A 134 12.10 -3.96 -4.50
C GLY A 134 12.94 -4.21 -3.25
N VAL A 135 12.38 -4.68 -2.15
CA VAL A 135 13.16 -5.00 -0.93
C VAL A 135 13.85 -6.35 -1.11
N MET A 136 15.15 -6.29 -1.43
CA MET A 136 15.99 -7.45 -1.73
C MET A 136 17.15 -7.59 -0.73
N SER A 137 17.36 -6.61 0.14
CA SER A 137 18.50 -6.54 1.07
C SER A 137 18.16 -5.68 2.27
N ARG A 138 19.02 -5.71 3.30
CA ARG A 138 18.97 -4.77 4.43
C ARG A 138 19.06 -3.31 3.97
N HIS A 139 19.96 -3.01 3.04
CA HIS A 139 20.08 -1.67 2.47
C HIS A 139 18.77 -1.18 1.85
N HIS A 140 18.05 -2.04 1.10
CA HIS A 140 16.75 -1.66 0.55
C HIS A 140 15.71 -1.41 1.65
N PHE A 141 15.71 -2.21 2.72
CA PHE A 141 14.86 -2.01 3.88
C PHE A 141 15.14 -0.67 4.58
N GLU A 142 16.40 -0.39 4.92
CA GLU A 142 16.83 0.86 5.55
C GLU A 142 16.47 2.06 4.69
N LYS A 143 16.66 1.95 3.37
CA LYS A 143 16.29 3.02 2.45
C LYS A 143 14.80 3.35 2.47
N LYS A 144 13.93 2.35 2.60
CA LYS A 144 12.48 2.60 2.74
C LYS A 144 12.17 3.39 4.02
N LEU A 145 12.82 3.05 5.13
CA LEU A 145 12.65 3.78 6.39
C LEU A 145 13.16 5.22 6.28
N GLU A 146 14.33 5.45 5.68
CA GLU A 146 14.88 6.79 5.43
C GLU A 146 13.94 7.68 4.61
N LEU A 147 13.23 7.10 3.65
CA LEU A 147 12.24 7.80 2.81
C LEU A 147 10.90 8.01 3.53
N GLY A 148 10.81 7.63 4.80
CA GLY A 148 9.66 7.87 5.66
C GLY A 148 8.64 6.74 5.65
N ALA A 149 9.02 5.49 5.41
CA ALA A 149 8.14 4.37 5.74
C ALA A 149 8.21 4.04 7.24
N ASP A 150 7.10 3.65 7.84
CA ASP A 150 7.00 3.21 9.23
C ASP A 150 7.20 1.70 9.35
N LEU A 151 6.79 0.96 8.32
CA LEU A 151 6.97 -0.49 8.19
C LEU A 151 7.37 -0.85 6.76
N VAL A 152 7.92 -2.05 6.57
CA VAL A 152 8.36 -2.53 5.26
C VAL A 152 7.89 -3.98 5.04
N GLN A 153 7.25 -4.24 3.90
CA GLN A 153 6.84 -5.54 3.42
C GLN A 153 7.84 -6.09 2.41
N VAL A 154 8.06 -7.41 2.46
CA VAL A 154 8.96 -8.13 1.56
C VAL A 154 8.17 -9.23 0.85
N TYR A 155 8.36 -9.35 -0.47
CA TYR A 155 7.81 -10.45 -1.27
C TYR A 155 8.89 -11.04 -2.18
N THR A 156 9.20 -10.37 -3.29
CA THR A 156 10.10 -10.91 -4.32
C THR A 156 11.47 -11.27 -3.76
N GLY A 157 12.00 -10.48 -2.82
CA GLY A 157 13.26 -10.78 -2.14
C GLY A 157 13.26 -12.15 -1.45
N MET A 158 12.15 -12.56 -0.84
CA MET A 158 12.03 -13.88 -0.22
C MET A 158 12.03 -15.01 -1.23
N ILE A 159 11.56 -14.78 -2.47
CA ILE A 159 11.59 -15.81 -3.51
C ILE A 159 13.03 -16.14 -3.90
N TYR A 160 13.89 -15.13 -4.02
CA TYR A 160 15.29 -15.31 -4.45
C TYR A 160 16.24 -15.66 -3.30
N LYS A 161 16.01 -15.10 -2.11
CA LYS A 161 16.93 -15.24 -0.96
C LYS A 161 16.40 -16.14 0.15
N GLY A 162 15.16 -16.61 0.02
CA GLY A 162 14.50 -17.40 1.05
C GLY A 162 14.27 -16.62 2.36
N PRO A 163 13.97 -17.33 3.46
CA PRO A 163 13.74 -16.72 4.77
C PRO A 163 15.00 -16.10 5.39
N ALA A 164 16.20 -16.39 4.85
CA ALA A 164 17.45 -15.79 5.30
C ALA A 164 17.43 -14.25 5.16
N LEU A 165 16.76 -13.72 4.13
CA LEU A 165 16.62 -12.27 3.95
C LEU A 165 15.99 -11.58 5.16
N VAL A 166 15.01 -12.20 5.80
CA VAL A 166 14.38 -11.62 7.00
C VAL A 166 15.38 -11.55 8.15
N LYS A 167 16.20 -12.60 8.33
CA LYS A 167 17.27 -12.60 9.32
C LYS A 167 18.31 -11.53 9.01
N ASP A 168 18.72 -11.39 7.75
CA ASP A 168 19.70 -10.39 7.33
C ASP A 168 19.20 -8.95 7.56
N ILE A 169 17.90 -8.71 7.38
CA ILE A 169 17.25 -7.42 7.67
C ILE A 169 17.24 -7.15 9.18
N LEU A 170 16.92 -8.16 10.00
CA LEU A 170 16.71 -7.99 11.44
C LEU A 170 17.99 -8.04 12.29
N ASN A 171 19.00 -8.82 11.88
CA ASN A 171 20.22 -9.04 12.65
C ASN A 171 21.10 -7.78 12.64
N SER A 172 20.86 -6.92 13.63
CA SER A 172 21.66 -5.75 14.01
C SER A 172 22.24 -6.01 15.40
#